data_AF-A0A7W2R9W8-F1
#
_entry.id   AF-A0A7W2R9W8-F1
#
_cell.length_a   1.000
_cell.length_b   1.000
_cell.length_c   1.000
_cell.angle_alpha   90.00
_cell.angle_beta   90.00
_cell.angle_gamma   90.00
#
_symmetry.space_group_name_H-M   'P 1'
#
loop_
_entity.id
_entity.type
_entity.pdbx_description
1 polymer ?
#
loop_
_entity_poly.entity_id
_entity_poly.type
_entity_poly.pdbx_seq_one_letter_code
_entity_poly.pdbx_strand_id
1 'polypeptide(L)'
;MIFVLSIAVLFIALSVYFYFRAEGLQRALSNAKKEFYSTQKENKLYMDSMALIAKRHEGFVKNRLQIIKENEILELETIEIITPLINNYAAIFIECLKGKGKLQPIAKKCYESYGDESFNKLVAYVSKQDASIKRMWSSNNLSGYISLIEALLLSNIKEDA
;
A
#
# COMPACT_ATOMS: atom_id res chain seq x y z
N MET A 1 -66.12 22.07 -13.57
CA MET A 1 -65.23 23.26 -13.71
C MET A 1 -64.33 23.41 -12.48
N ILE A 2 -64.87 23.64 -11.27
CA ILE A 2 -64.07 23.87 -10.04
C ILE A 2 -63.15 22.69 -9.67
N PHE A 3 -63.64 21.44 -9.73
CA PHE A 3 -62.83 20.25 -9.42
C PHE A 3 -61.60 20.10 -10.34
N VAL A 4 -61.75 20.40 -11.63
CA VAL A 4 -60.65 20.35 -12.61
C VAL A 4 -59.61 21.45 -12.32
N LEU A 5 -60.05 22.64 -11.94
CA LEU A 5 -59.17 23.74 -11.51
C LEU A 5 -58.37 23.38 -10.25
N SER A 6 -58.99 22.74 -9.27
CA SER A 6 -58.30 22.31 -8.04
C SER A 6 -57.19 21.29 -8.33
N ILE A 7 -57.44 20.33 -9.22
CA ILE A 7 -56.43 19.35 -9.66
C ILE A 7 -55.27 20.07 -10.38
N ALA A 8 -55.57 21.01 -11.27
CA ALA A 8 -54.55 21.76 -12.01
C ALA A 8 -53.62 22.56 -11.06
N VAL A 9 -54.17 23.22 -10.05
CA VAL A 9 -53.38 23.96 -9.05
C VAL A 9 -52.45 23.02 -8.27
N LEU A 10 -52.94 21.85 -7.87
CA LEU A 10 -52.14 20.85 -7.16
C LEU A 10 -50.96 20.37 -8.01
N PHE A 11 -51.18 20.09 -9.30
CA PHE A 11 -50.10 19.73 -10.23
C PHE A 11 -49.05 20.81 -10.39
N ILE A 12 -49.46 22.08 -10.48
CA ILE A 12 -48.52 23.20 -10.56
C ILE A 12 -47.67 23.28 -9.30
N ALA A 13 -48.29 23.20 -8.12
CA ALA A 13 -47.57 23.25 -6.84
C ALA A 13 -46.56 22.11 -6.70
N LEU A 14 -46.96 20.88 -7.06
CA LEU A 14 -46.06 19.73 -7.08
C LEU A 14 -44.91 19.90 -8.07
N SER A 15 -45.19 20.41 -9.27
CA SER A 15 -44.16 20.61 -10.30
C SER A 15 -43.10 21.59 -9.84
N VAL A 16 -43.51 22.70 -9.22
CA VAL A 16 -42.60 23.70 -8.63
C VAL A 16 -41.77 23.08 -7.50
N TYR A 17 -42.41 22.32 -6.60
CA TYR A 17 -41.70 21.63 -5.51
C TYR A 17 -40.63 20.65 -6.03
N PHE A 18 -41.00 19.79 -6.98
CA PHE A 18 -40.08 18.82 -7.57
C PHE A 18 -38.95 19.50 -8.35
N TYR A 19 -39.23 20.62 -9.02
CA TYR A 19 -38.20 21.43 -9.70
C TYR A 19 -37.12 21.90 -8.73
N PHE A 20 -37.50 22.59 -7.64
CA PHE A 20 -36.53 23.08 -6.66
C PHE A 20 -35.76 21.94 -5.96
N ARG A 21 -36.45 20.82 -5.68
CA ARG A 21 -35.81 19.63 -5.10
C ARG A 21 -34.78 19.01 -6.06
N ALA A 22 -35.11 18.89 -7.33
CA ALA A 22 -34.19 18.38 -8.35
C ALA A 22 -32.99 19.32 -8.55
N GLU A 23 -33.21 20.63 -8.55
CA GLU A 23 -32.14 21.63 -8.63
C GLU A 23 -31.18 21.53 -7.43
N GLY A 24 -31.72 21.41 -6.21
CA GLY A 24 -30.92 21.20 -5.01
C GLY A 24 -30.07 19.93 -5.08
N LEU A 25 -30.65 18.83 -5.57
CA LEU A 25 -29.94 17.56 -5.74
C LEU A 25 -28.87 17.64 -6.83
N GLN A 26 -29.15 18.31 -7.95
CA GLN A 26 -28.20 18.51 -9.04
C GLN A 26 -26.99 19.35 -8.58
N ARG A 27 -27.22 20.42 -7.80
CA ARG A 27 -26.14 21.22 -7.21
C ARG A 27 -25.29 20.39 -6.26
N ALA A 28 -25.91 19.61 -5.37
CA ALA A 28 -25.20 18.71 -4.47
C ALA A 28 -24.34 17.69 -5.23
N LEU A 29 -24.88 17.08 -6.28
CA LEU A 29 -24.16 16.12 -7.11
C LEU A 29 -23.00 16.76 -7.89
N SER A 30 -23.21 17.98 -8.41
CA SER A 30 -22.14 18.75 -9.08
C SER A 30 -20.99 19.06 -8.13
N ASN A 31 -21.31 19.50 -6.91
CA ASN A 31 -20.31 19.79 -5.87
C ASN A 31 -19.57 18.52 -5.45
N ALA A 32 -20.28 17.44 -5.15
CA ALA A 32 -19.68 16.15 -4.80
C ALA A 32 -18.76 15.61 -5.91
N LYS A 33 -19.16 15.76 -7.18
CA LYS A 33 -18.34 15.38 -8.34
C LYS A 33 -17.06 16.21 -8.41
N LYS A 34 -17.16 17.54 -8.22
CA LYS A 34 -15.99 18.42 -8.20
C LYS A 34 -15.02 18.08 -7.07
N GLU A 35 -15.53 17.86 -5.87
CA GLU A 35 -14.74 17.44 -4.70
C GLU A 35 -14.07 16.09 -4.96
N PHE A 36 -14.80 15.11 -5.47
CA PHE A 36 -14.26 13.79 -5.82
C PHE A 36 -13.07 13.89 -6.78
N TYR A 37 -13.17 14.69 -7.84
CA TYR A 37 -12.04 14.86 -8.77
C TYR A 37 -10.85 15.58 -8.13
N SER A 38 -11.10 16.57 -7.26
CA SER A 38 -10.02 17.24 -6.52
C SER A 38 -9.29 16.26 -5.62
N THR A 39 -10.03 15.51 -4.80
CA THR A 39 -9.47 14.49 -3.91
C THR A 39 -8.75 13.39 -4.68
N GLN A 40 -9.28 12.96 -5.83
CA GLN A 40 -8.61 11.97 -6.68
C GLN A 40 -7.27 12.49 -7.22
N LYS A 41 -7.21 13.75 -7.65
CA LYS A 41 -5.97 14.39 -8.12
C LYS A 41 -4.95 14.51 -6.99
N GLU A 42 -5.37 14.96 -5.81
CA GLU A 42 -4.52 15.06 -4.62
C GLU A 42 -3.99 13.68 -4.21
N ASN A 43 -4.84 12.67 -4.14
CA ASN A 43 -4.44 11.30 -3.82
C ASN A 43 -3.41 10.75 -4.82
N LYS A 44 -3.58 11.02 -6.12
CA LYS A 44 -2.56 10.66 -7.12
C LYS A 44 -1.21 11.32 -6.84
N LEU A 45 -1.19 12.61 -6.53
CA LEU A 45 0.05 13.33 -6.19
C LEU A 45 0.72 12.76 -4.93
N TYR A 46 -0.06 12.40 -3.91
CA TYR A 46 0.47 11.73 -2.72
C TYR A 46 1.06 10.35 -3.05
N MET A 47 0.37 9.55 -3.86
CA MET A 47 0.86 8.25 -4.30
C MET A 47 2.15 8.35 -5.13
N ASP A 48 2.25 9.32 -6.04
CA ASP A 48 3.45 9.56 -6.83
C ASP A 48 4.63 9.99 -5.93
N SER A 49 4.37 10.82 -4.93
CA SER A 49 5.37 11.24 -3.93
C SER A 49 5.84 10.05 -3.08
N MET A 50 4.92 9.20 -2.63
CA MET A 50 5.26 7.99 -1.87
C MET A 50 6.01 6.96 -2.71
N ALA A 51 5.69 6.82 -4.00
CA ALA A 51 6.43 5.96 -4.92
C ALA A 51 7.87 6.45 -5.11
N LEU A 52 8.10 7.78 -5.17
CA LEU A 52 9.43 8.36 -5.20
C LEU A 52 10.22 8.04 -3.92
N ILE A 53 9.60 8.22 -2.75
CA ILE A 53 10.21 7.87 -1.45
C ILE A 53 10.57 6.38 -1.42
N ALA A 54 9.64 5.51 -1.81
CA ALA A 54 9.84 4.06 -1.84
C ALA A 54 11.03 3.66 -2.72
N LYS A 55 11.17 4.25 -3.92
CA LYS A 55 12.32 4.02 -4.81
C LYS A 55 13.64 4.50 -4.22
N ARG A 56 13.65 5.62 -3.49
CA ARG A 56 14.86 6.10 -2.81
C ARG A 56 15.28 5.16 -1.70
N HIS A 57 14.33 4.71 -0.87
CA HIS A 57 14.59 3.72 0.16
C HIS A 57 15.07 2.38 -0.42
N GLU A 58 14.46 1.90 -1.50
CA GLU A 58 14.96 0.72 -2.22
C GLU A 58 16.43 0.87 -2.62
N GLY A 59 16.82 2.04 -3.16
CA GLY A 59 18.23 2.33 -3.47
C GLY A 59 19.14 2.26 -2.25
N PHE A 60 18.72 2.83 -1.12
CA PHE A 60 19.51 2.78 0.13
C PHE A 60 19.66 1.37 0.67
N VAL A 61 18.58 0.60 0.69
CA VAL A 61 18.58 -0.78 1.18
C VAL A 61 19.40 -1.68 0.27
N LYS A 62 19.32 -1.52 -1.06
CA LYS A 62 20.18 -2.23 -2.02
C LYS A 62 21.66 -1.92 -1.82
N ASN A 63 22.00 -0.64 -1.65
CA ASN A 63 23.38 -0.24 -1.37
C ASN A 63 23.91 -0.89 -0.08
N ARG A 64 23.10 -0.93 0.98
CA ARG A 64 23.48 -1.61 2.22
C ARG A 64 23.64 -3.10 2.05
N LEU A 65 22.76 -3.75 1.31
CA LEU A 65 22.88 -5.17 0.98
C LEU A 65 24.18 -5.45 0.22
N GLN A 66 24.55 -4.56 -0.72
CA GLN A 66 25.81 -4.67 -1.46
C GLN A 66 27.02 -4.56 -0.54
N ILE A 67 27.05 -3.56 0.34
CA ILE A 67 28.12 -3.39 1.34
C ILE A 67 28.23 -4.65 2.22
N ILE A 68 27.11 -5.19 2.68
CA ILE A 68 27.07 -6.43 3.46
C ILE A 68 27.65 -7.62 2.70
N LYS A 69 27.36 -7.70 1.39
CA LYS A 69 27.82 -8.77 0.51
C LYS A 69 29.32 -8.66 0.22
N GLU A 70 29.84 -7.46 0.03
CA GLU A 70 31.26 -7.18 -0.19
C GLU A 70 32.11 -7.44 1.05
N ASN A 71 31.55 -7.19 2.24
CA ASN A 71 32.26 -7.38 3.51
C ASN A 71 32.01 -8.75 4.17
N GLU A 72 31.29 -9.66 3.50
CA GLU A 72 30.97 -11.01 4.00
C GLU A 72 30.42 -11.01 5.45
N ILE A 73 29.61 -9.99 5.75
CA ILE A 73 29.03 -9.80 7.09
C ILE A 73 27.95 -10.85 7.34
N LEU A 74 27.13 -11.12 6.31
CA LEU A 74 26.07 -12.13 6.35
C LEU A 74 26.49 -13.38 5.59
N GLU A 75 25.96 -14.51 6.05
CA GLU A 75 26.02 -15.77 5.29
C GLU A 75 25.35 -15.62 3.92
N LEU A 76 25.94 -16.23 2.90
CA LEU A 76 25.45 -16.16 1.52
C LEU A 76 24.00 -16.64 1.41
N GLU A 77 23.63 -17.71 2.12
CA GLU A 77 22.26 -18.23 2.15
C GLU A 77 21.27 -17.17 2.68
N THR A 78 21.63 -16.45 3.75
CA THR A 78 20.80 -15.36 4.28
C THR A 78 20.63 -14.24 3.25
N ILE A 79 21.72 -13.84 2.58
CA ILE A 79 21.68 -12.83 1.53
C ILE A 79 20.73 -13.25 0.41
N GLU A 80 20.81 -14.49 -0.06
CA GLU A 80 19.93 -15.02 -1.10
C GLU A 80 18.46 -15.02 -0.67
N ILE A 81 18.18 -15.38 0.59
CA ILE A 81 16.81 -15.39 1.13
C ILE A 81 16.21 -13.97 1.17
N ILE A 82 16.96 -12.95 1.59
CA ILE A 82 16.43 -11.57 1.76
C ILE A 82 16.49 -10.74 0.47
N THR A 83 17.31 -11.13 -0.50
CA THR A 83 17.52 -10.39 -1.75
C THR A 83 16.21 -10.10 -2.50
N PRO A 84 15.26 -11.03 -2.66
CA PRO A 84 14.02 -10.75 -3.39
C PRO A 84 13.13 -9.71 -2.69
N LEU A 85 13.10 -9.68 -1.36
CA LEU A 85 12.40 -8.62 -0.60
C LEU A 85 13.01 -7.24 -0.91
N ILE A 86 14.35 -7.15 -0.86
CA ILE A 86 15.08 -5.89 -1.07
C ILE A 86 14.97 -5.42 -2.52
N ASN A 87 15.09 -6.35 -3.48
CA ASN A 87 14.99 -6.04 -4.90
C ASN A 87 13.60 -5.58 -5.34
N ASN A 88 12.56 -5.95 -4.59
CA ASN A 88 11.18 -5.57 -4.85
C ASN A 88 10.67 -4.53 -3.83
N TYR A 89 11.57 -3.79 -3.17
CA TYR A 89 11.19 -2.96 -2.05
C TYR A 89 10.12 -1.92 -2.41
N ALA A 90 10.32 -1.14 -3.48
CA ALA A 90 9.33 -0.13 -3.83
C ALA A 90 7.99 -0.75 -4.25
N ALA A 91 8.01 -1.91 -4.92
CA ALA A 91 6.79 -2.61 -5.31
C ALA A 91 5.98 -3.07 -4.10
N ILE A 92 6.63 -3.73 -3.14
CA ILE A 92 6.00 -4.18 -1.88
C ILE A 92 5.49 -2.98 -1.08
N PHE A 93 6.28 -1.92 -0.97
CA PHE A 93 5.94 -0.69 -0.27
C PHE A 93 4.67 -0.05 -0.86
N ILE A 94 4.64 0.19 -2.17
CA ILE A 94 3.52 0.82 -2.88
C ILE A 94 2.26 -0.03 -2.80
N GLU A 95 2.38 -1.35 -2.92
CA GLU A 95 1.23 -2.24 -2.78
C GLU A 95 0.68 -2.22 -1.36
N CYS A 96 1.53 -2.23 -0.32
CA CYS A 96 1.09 -2.10 1.07
C CYS A 96 0.40 -0.76 1.38
N LEU A 97 0.69 0.31 0.61
CA LEU A 97 -0.01 1.59 0.73
C LEU A 97 -1.42 1.57 0.15
N LYS A 98 -1.68 0.73 -0.87
CA LYS A 98 -3.03 0.56 -1.41
C LYS A 98 -3.85 -0.09 -0.31
N GLY A 99 -4.98 0.48 0.12
CA GLY A 99 -5.70 0.09 1.35
C GLY A 99 -6.15 -1.37 1.54
N LYS A 100 -5.88 -2.28 0.58
CA LYS A 100 -6.06 -3.74 0.72
C LYS A 100 -4.75 -4.53 0.66
N GLY A 101 -3.63 -3.87 0.38
CA GLY A 101 -2.32 -4.48 0.24
C GLY A 101 -1.76 -4.91 1.58
N LYS A 102 -1.27 -6.15 1.60
CA LYS A 102 -0.67 -6.79 2.76
C LYS A 102 0.71 -7.27 2.34
N LEU A 103 1.67 -7.18 3.25
CA LEU A 103 3.07 -7.57 3.01
C LEU A 103 3.19 -9.01 2.49
N GLN A 104 2.59 -9.98 3.16
CA GLN A 104 2.82 -11.39 2.88
C GLN A 104 2.30 -11.81 1.49
N PRO A 105 1.07 -11.44 1.05
CA PRO A 105 0.62 -11.75 -0.30
C PRO A 105 1.46 -11.11 -1.39
N ILE A 106 1.91 -9.86 -1.21
CA ILE A 106 2.73 -9.20 -2.25
C ILE A 106 4.17 -9.75 -2.25
N ALA A 107 4.75 -10.01 -1.08
CA ALA A 107 6.03 -10.67 -0.96
C ALA A 107 5.99 -12.04 -1.63
N LYS A 108 4.94 -12.84 -1.42
CA LYS A 108 4.78 -14.13 -2.12
C LYS A 108 4.88 -13.98 -3.64
N LYS A 109 4.13 -13.03 -4.23
CA LYS A 109 4.19 -12.74 -5.67
C LYS A 109 5.59 -12.33 -6.13
N CYS A 110 6.30 -11.52 -5.35
CA CYS A 110 7.67 -11.13 -5.66
C CYS A 110 8.66 -12.30 -5.62
N TYR A 111 8.38 -13.34 -4.84
CA TYR A 111 9.22 -14.54 -4.73
C TYR A 111 8.92 -15.60 -5.79
N GLU A 112 7.77 -15.56 -6.45
CA GLU A 112 7.40 -16.49 -7.54
C GLU A 112 8.43 -16.43 -8.70
N SER A 113 9.02 -15.26 -8.98
CA SER A 113 10.09 -15.13 -9.99
C SER A 113 11.45 -15.67 -9.56
N TYR A 114 11.60 -16.10 -8.31
CA TYR A 114 12.85 -16.61 -7.74
C TYR A 114 12.79 -18.11 -7.42
N GLY A 115 11.69 -18.79 -7.75
CA GLY A 115 11.50 -20.23 -7.58
C GLY A 115 10.36 -20.60 -6.64
N ASP A 116 9.76 -21.77 -6.89
CA ASP A 116 8.51 -22.23 -6.24
C ASP A 116 8.60 -22.34 -4.71
N GLU A 117 9.79 -22.62 -4.17
CA GLU A 117 10.02 -22.75 -2.71
C GLU A 117 10.65 -21.52 -2.07
N SER A 118 11.03 -20.50 -2.84
CA SER A 118 11.82 -19.36 -2.34
C SER A 118 11.05 -18.56 -1.28
N PHE A 119 9.72 -18.42 -1.44
CA PHE A 119 8.88 -17.81 -0.41
C PHE A 119 8.80 -18.64 0.88
N ASN A 120 8.73 -19.97 0.76
CA ASN A 120 8.69 -20.86 1.93
C ASN A 120 10.02 -20.81 2.69
N LYS A 121 11.15 -20.69 1.98
CA LYS A 121 12.47 -20.45 2.59
C LYS A 121 12.51 -19.16 3.39
N LEU A 122 11.95 -18.06 2.86
CA LEU A 122 11.82 -16.81 3.61
C LEU A 122 10.98 -17.00 4.88
N VAL A 123 9.82 -17.64 4.79
CA VAL A 123 8.93 -17.85 5.94
C VAL A 123 9.61 -18.73 7.00
N ALA A 124 10.30 -19.79 6.59
CA ALA A 124 11.07 -20.65 7.47
C ALA A 124 12.27 -19.93 8.10
N TYR A 125 12.92 -19.03 7.36
CA TYR A 125 13.98 -18.18 7.88
C TYR A 125 13.44 -17.26 8.97
N VAL A 126 12.38 -16.49 8.67
CA VAL A 126 11.74 -15.57 9.62
C VAL A 126 11.22 -16.29 10.87
N SER A 127 10.70 -17.51 10.73
CA SER A 127 10.18 -18.28 11.87
C SER A 127 11.28 -18.74 12.84
N LYS A 128 12.54 -18.80 12.40
CA LYS A 128 13.71 -19.10 13.23
C LYS A 128 14.33 -17.87 13.91
N GLN A 129 13.95 -16.66 13.48
CA GLN A 129 14.47 -15.41 14.05
C GLN A 129 13.94 -15.13 15.46
N ASP A 130 14.33 -14.02 16.05
CA ASP A 130 13.83 -13.59 17.36
C ASP A 130 12.36 -13.12 17.30
N ALA A 131 11.76 -12.90 18.46
CA ALA A 131 10.35 -12.54 18.58
C ALA A 131 10.02 -11.18 17.92
N SER A 132 10.97 -10.25 17.85
CA SER A 132 10.77 -8.94 17.23
C SER A 132 10.61 -9.06 15.71
N ILE A 133 11.51 -9.79 15.03
CA ILE A 133 11.45 -10.02 13.59
C ILE A 133 10.16 -10.77 13.20
N LYS A 134 9.78 -11.80 13.97
CA LYS A 134 8.50 -12.51 13.74
C LYS A 134 7.32 -11.55 13.83
N ARG A 135 7.30 -10.67 14.84
CA ARG A 135 6.22 -9.68 15.01
C ARG A 135 6.18 -8.69 13.84
N MET A 136 7.32 -8.21 13.37
CA MET A 136 7.41 -7.30 12.23
C MET A 136 6.79 -7.94 10.98
N TRP A 137 7.14 -9.19 10.69
CA TRP A 137 6.55 -9.97 9.59
C TRP A 137 5.05 -10.24 9.76
N SER A 138 4.62 -10.65 10.96
CA SER A 138 3.23 -10.99 11.26
C SER A 138 2.29 -9.78 11.25
N SER A 139 2.81 -8.57 11.47
CA SER A 139 2.00 -7.34 11.40
C SER A 139 1.41 -7.09 10.00
N ASN A 140 2.04 -7.68 8.97
CA ASN A 140 1.51 -7.82 7.61
C ASN A 140 1.06 -6.49 6.97
N ASN A 141 1.77 -5.41 7.28
CA ASN A 141 1.50 -4.05 6.83
C ASN A 141 2.80 -3.33 6.46
N LEU A 142 2.67 -2.09 5.98
CA LEU A 142 3.81 -1.28 5.54
C LEU A 142 4.83 -0.99 6.66
N SER A 143 4.35 -0.63 7.85
CA SER A 143 5.23 -0.31 8.98
C SER A 143 6.06 -1.53 9.41
N GLY A 144 5.41 -2.70 9.46
CA GLY A 144 6.07 -3.98 9.66
C GLY A 144 7.11 -4.27 8.60
N TYR A 145 6.79 -4.03 7.34
CA TYR A 145 7.70 -4.24 6.23
C TYR A 145 8.97 -3.37 6.33
N ILE A 146 8.81 -2.07 6.56
CA ILE A 146 9.94 -1.14 6.70
C ILE A 146 10.86 -1.59 7.85
N SER A 147 10.27 -1.91 9.00
CA SER A 147 11.02 -2.34 10.19
C SER A 147 11.72 -3.69 9.97
N LEU A 148 11.05 -4.62 9.29
CA LEU A 148 11.57 -5.95 8.98
C LEU A 148 12.82 -5.86 8.11
N ILE A 149 12.79 -5.08 7.03
CA ILE A 149 13.95 -4.92 6.14
C ILE A 149 15.15 -4.41 6.93
N GLU A 150 14.93 -3.45 7.81
CA GLU A 150 15.99 -2.88 8.61
C GLU A 150 16.55 -3.88 9.62
N ALA A 151 15.67 -4.63 10.28
CA ALA A 151 16.06 -5.68 11.19
C ALA A 151 16.86 -6.76 10.46
N LEU A 152 16.42 -7.24 9.29
CA LEU A 152 17.11 -8.28 8.51
C LEU A 152 18.51 -7.85 8.04
N LEU A 153 18.71 -6.56 7.79
CA LEU A 153 20.02 -6.01 7.43
C LEU A 153 20.94 -5.78 8.65
N LEU A 154 20.39 -5.74 9.86
CA LEU A 154 21.12 -5.48 11.11
C LEU A 154 21.31 -6.72 11.98
N SER A 155 20.41 -7.71 11.89
CA SER A 155 20.25 -8.81 12.86
C SER A 155 21.36 -9.86 12.83
N ASN A 156 22.41 -9.63 12.06
CA ASN A 156 23.50 -10.58 11.82
C ASN A 156 24.81 -9.83 11.53
N ILE A 157 24.96 -8.58 12.01
CA ILE A 157 26.30 -8.01 12.15
C ILE A 157 27.01 -8.94 13.12
N LYS A 158 27.98 -9.73 12.62
CA LYS A 158 28.78 -10.66 13.42
C LYS A 158 29.11 -10.01 14.76
N GLU A 159 28.66 -10.61 15.85
CA GLU A 159 29.19 -10.39 17.19
C GLU A 159 30.62 -10.94 17.23
N ASP A 160 31.52 -10.34 16.46
CA ASP A 160 32.96 -10.56 16.53
C ASP A 160 33.63 -9.18 16.49
N ALA A 161 33.49 -8.45 17.61
CA ALA A 161 34.33 -7.32 17.99
C ALA A 161 34.73 -7.47 19.47
#